data_AF-A0AA35TJ85-F1
#
_entry.id   AF-A0AA35TJ85-F1
#
_cell.length_a   1.000
_cell.length_b   1.000
_cell.length_c   1.000
_cell.angle_alpha   90.00
_cell.angle_beta   90.00
_cell.angle_gamma   90.00
#
_symmetry.space_group_name_H-M   'P 1'
#
loop_
_entity.id
_entity.type
_entity.pdbx_description
1 polymer ?
#
loop_
_entity_poly.entity_id
_entity_poly.type
_entity_poly.pdbx_seq_one_letter_code
_entity_poly.pdbx_strand_id
1 'polypeptide(L)'
;MKELESSPSGSLRGGPRAARRAVGLLIKLGHATKACQLFLLNHQSIIRHDLDDVKNEEGANVLYVGNMSAVFVSGLKNAAIEFQRAFCSNHGSYSSFVVWCMNELQEFCKRCEPVIFKNVPLTTVTDCLIAIRKECTSLTAIGLDLSFRMMSNFHVQILEALSNEKEDIINQCSLSATPEKWKPLDLENDPPRLAGML
;
A
#
# COMPACT_ATOMS: atom_id res chain seq x y z
N MET A 1 -7.80 20.35 -40.35
CA MET A 1 -7.16 19.32 -39.50
C MET A 1 -6.26 20.01 -38.46
N LYS A 2 -6.86 20.88 -37.63
CA LYS A 2 -6.16 21.74 -36.66
C LYS A 2 -6.87 21.73 -35.29
N GLU A 3 -7.61 20.66 -35.03
CA GLU A 3 -8.36 20.40 -33.78
C GLU A 3 -7.64 19.36 -32.90
N LEU A 4 -6.44 18.93 -33.31
CA LEU A 4 -5.64 17.88 -32.67
C LEU A 4 -4.27 18.37 -32.17
N GLU A 5 -4.06 19.69 -32.12
CA GLU A 5 -2.90 20.25 -31.43
C GLU A 5 -3.28 20.57 -29.98
N SER A 6 -2.64 19.86 -29.04
CA SER A 6 -2.75 20.11 -27.62
C SER A 6 -2.04 21.42 -27.27
N SER A 7 -2.80 22.50 -27.05
CA SER A 7 -2.28 23.68 -26.39
C SER A 7 -2.02 23.38 -24.90
N PRO A 8 -0.86 23.81 -24.37
CA PRO A 8 -0.53 23.61 -22.97
C PRO A 8 -1.22 24.67 -22.12
N SER A 9 -1.48 24.31 -20.86
CA SER A 9 -1.93 25.15 -19.74
C SER A 9 -3.44 25.43 -19.61
N GLY A 10 -3.98 24.95 -18.48
CA GLY A 10 -4.94 25.71 -17.69
C GLY A 10 -6.41 25.57 -18.06
N SER A 11 -7.00 24.38 -17.94
CA SER A 11 -8.35 24.19 -17.36
C SER A 11 -8.69 22.71 -17.34
N LEU A 12 -9.10 22.22 -16.18
CA LEU A 12 -9.66 20.89 -15.97
C LEU A 12 -10.57 20.51 -17.13
N ARG A 13 -10.10 19.58 -17.97
CA ARG A 13 -10.88 18.93 -19.03
C ARG A 13 -11.95 18.06 -18.36
N GLY A 14 -13.02 18.73 -17.92
CA GLY A 14 -14.28 18.21 -17.42
C GLY A 14 -14.18 17.09 -16.39
N GLY A 15 -14.71 17.31 -15.18
CA GLY A 15 -14.85 16.26 -14.18
C GLY A 15 -15.50 14.98 -14.76
N PRO A 16 -15.50 13.85 -14.02
CA PRO A 16 -15.76 12.48 -14.51
C PRO A 16 -16.90 12.32 -15.55
N ARG A 17 -17.93 13.17 -15.46
CA ARG A 17 -19.06 13.28 -16.40
C ARG A 17 -18.66 13.61 -17.85
N ALA A 18 -17.69 14.47 -18.10
CA ALA A 18 -17.27 14.86 -19.45
C ALA A 18 -16.49 13.72 -20.13
N ALA A 19 -15.56 13.09 -19.40
CA ALA A 19 -14.82 11.92 -19.85
C ALA A 19 -15.78 10.77 -20.22
N ARG A 20 -16.83 10.55 -19.41
CA ARG A 20 -17.84 9.50 -19.65
C ARG A 20 -18.54 9.63 -21.01
N ARG A 21 -18.90 10.86 -21.40
CA ARG A 21 -19.55 11.10 -22.70
C ARG A 21 -18.61 10.81 -23.87
N ALA A 22 -17.35 11.23 -23.76
CA ALA A 22 -16.34 10.97 -24.79
C ALA A 22 -16.06 9.48 -24.96
N VAL A 23 -15.92 8.74 -23.85
CA VAL A 23 -15.73 7.27 -23.87
C VAL A 23 -16.91 6.58 -24.55
N GLY A 24 -18.15 6.95 -24.20
CA GLY A 24 -19.35 6.37 -24.83
C GLY A 24 -19.44 6.62 -26.33
N LEU A 25 -19.03 7.81 -26.81
CA LEU A 25 -18.98 8.11 -28.24
C LEU A 25 -17.91 7.29 -28.97
N LEU A 26 -16.72 7.14 -28.38
CA LEU A 26 -15.65 6.32 -28.97
C LEU A 26 -16.05 4.86 -29.11
N ILE A 27 -16.75 4.31 -28.12
CA ILE A 27 -17.28 2.93 -28.19
C ILE A 27 -18.29 2.79 -29.32
N LYS A 28 -19.23 3.74 -29.46
CA LYS A 28 -20.21 3.75 -30.56
C LYS A 28 -19.59 3.87 -31.94
N LEU A 29 -18.43 4.53 -32.05
CA LEU A 29 -17.65 4.65 -33.29
C LEU A 29 -16.77 3.43 -33.57
N GLY A 30 -16.82 2.38 -32.75
CA GLY A 30 -16.00 1.17 -32.92
C GLY A 30 -14.57 1.30 -32.40
N HIS A 31 -14.20 2.40 -31.74
CA HIS A 31 -12.87 2.66 -31.20
C HIS A 31 -12.74 2.27 -29.72
N ALA A 32 -13.28 1.11 -29.35
CA ALA A 32 -13.43 0.76 -27.95
C ALA A 32 -12.10 0.49 -27.22
N THR A 33 -11.06 0.00 -27.90
CA THR A 33 -9.70 -0.11 -27.33
C THR A 33 -9.14 1.26 -26.94
N LYS A 34 -9.31 2.27 -27.80
CA LYS A 34 -8.86 3.63 -27.50
C LYS A 34 -9.67 4.25 -26.37
N ALA A 35 -10.98 4.00 -26.35
CA ALA A 35 -11.86 4.41 -25.27
C ALA A 35 -11.41 3.81 -23.93
N CYS A 36 -11.06 2.51 -23.91
CA CYS A 36 -10.54 1.82 -22.73
C CYS A 36 -9.24 2.47 -22.23
N GLN A 37 -8.26 2.68 -23.13
CA GLN A 37 -7.01 3.33 -22.76
C GLN A 37 -7.22 4.71 -22.13
N LEU A 38 -8.05 5.57 -22.75
CA LEU A 38 -8.32 6.91 -22.24
C LEU A 38 -9.09 6.89 -20.91
N PHE A 39 -10.02 5.94 -20.75
CA PHE A 39 -10.73 5.74 -19.50
C PHE A 39 -9.77 5.41 -18.35
N LEU A 40 -8.87 4.44 -18.57
CA LEU A 40 -7.90 4.01 -17.56
C LEU A 40 -6.91 5.13 -17.20
N LEU A 41 -6.40 5.86 -18.20
CA LEU A 41 -5.52 7.02 -17.97
C LEU A 41 -6.21 8.13 -17.16
N ASN A 42 -7.49 8.39 -17.44
CA ASN A 42 -8.26 9.37 -16.69
C ASN A 42 -8.43 8.95 -15.22
N HIS A 43 -8.83 7.71 -14.96
CA HIS A 43 -8.97 7.20 -13.60
C HIS A 43 -7.65 7.10 -12.84
N GLN A 44 -6.56 6.76 -13.51
CA GLN A 44 -5.21 6.81 -12.95
C GLN A 44 -4.86 8.23 -12.47
N SER A 45 -5.14 9.25 -13.29
CA SER A 45 -4.88 10.64 -12.90
C SER A 45 -5.72 11.09 -11.70
N ILE A 46 -6.98 10.66 -11.62
CA ILE A 46 -7.87 10.95 -10.48
C ILE A 46 -7.34 10.29 -9.22
N ILE A 47 -7.04 8.99 -9.26
CA ILE A 47 -6.52 8.24 -8.11
C ILE A 47 -5.21 8.87 -7.61
N ARG A 48 -4.29 9.21 -8.50
CA ARG A 48 -3.03 9.85 -8.13
C ARG A 48 -3.23 11.18 -7.44
N HIS A 49 -4.10 12.04 -7.99
CA HIS A 49 -4.44 13.32 -7.39
C HIS A 49 -5.03 13.12 -5.98
N ASP A 50 -6.01 12.22 -5.83
CA ASP A 50 -6.65 11.97 -4.54
C ASP A 50 -5.65 11.42 -3.50
N LEU A 51 -4.65 10.63 -3.93
CA LEU A 51 -3.57 10.15 -3.07
C LEU A 51 -2.57 11.25 -2.69
N ASP A 52 -2.32 12.22 -3.56
CA ASP A 52 -1.47 13.37 -3.28
C ASP A 52 -2.08 14.30 -2.23
N ASP A 53 -3.41 14.35 -2.15
CA ASP A 53 -4.14 15.12 -1.13
C ASP A 53 -4.12 14.47 0.27
N VAL A 54 -3.71 13.20 0.39
CA VAL A 54 -3.59 12.53 1.68
C VAL A 54 -2.35 13.03 2.40
N LYS A 55 -2.56 13.72 3.52
CA LYS A 55 -1.49 14.30 4.34
C LYS A 55 -0.78 13.23 5.16
N ASN A 56 0.55 13.24 5.09
CA ASN A 56 1.39 12.45 5.99
C ASN A 56 1.69 13.26 7.25
N GLU A 57 1.24 12.78 8.39
CA GLU A 57 1.54 13.34 9.71
C GLU A 57 2.65 12.52 10.34
N GLU A 58 3.72 13.18 10.81
CA GLU A 58 4.86 12.50 11.43
C GLU A 58 4.42 11.66 12.64
N GLY A 59 4.85 10.39 12.68
CA GLY A 59 4.51 9.46 13.76
C GLY A 59 3.15 8.77 13.60
N ALA A 60 2.35 9.10 12.59
CA ALA A 60 1.03 8.51 12.35
C ALA A 60 1.01 7.52 11.16
N ASN A 61 2.07 6.72 10.99
CA ASN A 61 2.27 5.87 9.81
C ASN A 61 1.08 4.93 9.52
N VAL A 62 0.53 4.25 10.55
CA VAL A 62 -0.61 3.34 10.39
C VAL A 62 -1.85 4.08 9.89
N LEU A 63 -2.13 5.25 10.45
CA LEU A 63 -3.27 6.08 10.06
C LEU A 63 -3.08 6.61 8.63
N TYR A 64 -1.89 7.10 8.30
CA TYR A 64 -1.55 7.56 6.96
C TYR A 64 -1.72 6.47 5.91
N VAL A 65 -1.13 5.29 6.14
CA VAL A 65 -1.23 4.13 5.23
C VAL A 65 -2.68 3.65 5.13
N GLY A 66 -3.42 3.64 6.24
CA GLY A 66 -4.85 3.34 6.27
C GLY A 66 -5.65 4.29 5.37
N ASN A 67 -5.46 5.60 5.52
CA ASN A 67 -6.14 6.61 4.71
C ASN A 67 -5.78 6.49 3.22
N MET A 68 -4.49 6.32 2.91
CA MET A 68 -4.00 6.06 1.56
C MET A 68 -4.67 4.84 0.93
N SER A 69 -4.76 3.73 1.68
CA SER A 69 -5.39 2.50 1.21
C SER A 69 -6.89 2.65 0.96
N ALA A 70 -7.61 3.38 1.82
CA ALA A 70 -9.03 3.66 1.65
C ALA A 70 -9.31 4.53 0.42
N VAL A 71 -8.52 5.59 0.21
CA VAL A 71 -8.61 6.45 -0.98
C VAL A 71 -8.34 5.65 -2.26
N PHE A 72 -7.24 4.88 -2.27
CA PHE A 72 -6.88 4.04 -3.41
C PHE A 72 -7.99 3.04 -3.78
N VAL A 73 -8.48 2.28 -2.79
CA VAL A 73 -9.51 1.26 -3.00
C VAL A 73 -10.84 1.87 -3.40
N SER A 74 -11.22 3.02 -2.82
CA SER A 74 -12.40 3.78 -3.26
C SER A 74 -12.29 4.20 -4.73
N GLY A 75 -11.12 4.70 -5.14
CA GLY A 75 -10.82 5.02 -6.53
C GLY A 75 -10.96 3.84 -7.48
N LEU A 76 -10.43 2.67 -7.12
CA LEU A 76 -10.59 1.43 -7.89
C LEU A 76 -12.06 0.98 -7.97
N LYS A 77 -12.81 1.03 -6.87
CA LYS A 77 -14.25 0.68 -6.85
C LYS A 77 -15.04 1.58 -7.78
N ASN A 78 -14.81 2.88 -7.72
CA ASN A 78 -15.46 3.85 -8.60
C ASN A 78 -15.11 3.59 -10.07
N ALA A 79 -13.83 3.34 -10.36
CA ALA A 79 -13.38 2.98 -11.70
C ALA A 79 -14.06 1.68 -12.20
N ALA A 80 -14.17 0.65 -11.36
CA ALA A 80 -14.81 -0.61 -11.72
C ALA A 80 -16.31 -0.46 -12.05
N ILE A 81 -17.04 0.30 -11.22
CA ILE A 81 -18.47 0.58 -11.44
C ILE A 81 -18.66 1.35 -12.75
N GLU A 82 -17.83 2.36 -13.02
CA GLU A 82 -17.92 3.13 -14.26
C GLU A 82 -17.48 2.30 -15.49
N PHE A 83 -16.47 1.46 -15.33
CA PHE A 83 -15.98 0.57 -16.37
C PHE A 83 -17.05 -0.42 -16.79
N GLN A 84 -17.69 -1.10 -15.82
CA GLN A 84 -18.76 -2.05 -16.10
C GLN A 84 -19.94 -1.39 -16.84
N ARG A 85 -20.27 -0.14 -16.52
CA ARG A 85 -21.32 0.62 -17.21
C ARG A 85 -20.93 1.00 -18.64
N ALA A 86 -19.68 1.41 -18.86
CA ALA A 86 -19.21 1.88 -20.16
C ALA A 86 -18.91 0.73 -21.14
N PHE A 87 -18.38 -0.39 -20.64
CA PHE A 87 -17.85 -1.49 -21.46
C PHE A 87 -18.66 -2.79 -21.34
N CYS A 88 -19.92 -2.74 -20.87
CA CYS A 88 -20.75 -3.93 -20.67
C CYS A 88 -20.89 -4.82 -21.91
N SER A 89 -20.88 -4.25 -23.12
CA SER A 89 -20.97 -4.98 -24.39
C SER A 89 -19.60 -5.28 -25.03
N ASN A 90 -18.49 -4.89 -24.39
CA ASN A 90 -17.15 -5.09 -24.91
C ASN A 90 -16.25 -5.85 -23.92
N HIS A 91 -16.50 -7.15 -23.80
CA HIS A 91 -15.80 -8.04 -22.88
C HIS A 91 -14.28 -8.08 -23.08
N GLY A 92 -13.78 -7.82 -24.30
CA GLY A 92 -12.34 -7.80 -24.59
C GLY A 92 -11.56 -6.72 -23.82
N SER A 93 -12.25 -5.71 -23.27
CA SER A 93 -11.60 -4.64 -22.50
C SER A 93 -11.39 -5.00 -21.02
N TYR A 94 -12.05 -6.04 -20.49
CA TYR A 94 -11.98 -6.39 -19.06
C TYR A 94 -10.60 -6.87 -18.63
N SER A 95 -9.90 -7.62 -19.48
CA SER A 95 -8.51 -8.03 -19.21
C SER A 95 -7.59 -6.81 -19.04
N SER A 96 -7.77 -5.78 -19.88
CA SER A 96 -7.02 -4.52 -19.80
C SER A 96 -7.32 -3.78 -18.49
N PHE A 97 -8.57 -3.81 -18.02
CA PHE A 97 -8.94 -3.24 -16.72
C PHE A 97 -8.27 -3.97 -15.56
N VAL A 98 -8.28 -5.30 -15.55
CA VAL A 98 -7.64 -6.10 -14.49
C VAL A 98 -6.13 -5.87 -14.45
N VAL A 99 -5.46 -5.86 -15.60
CA VAL A 99 -4.02 -5.56 -15.70
C VAL A 99 -3.74 -4.14 -15.20
N TRP A 100 -4.58 -3.17 -15.54
CA TRP A 100 -4.46 -1.81 -15.02
C TRP A 100 -4.57 -1.77 -13.49
N CYS A 101 -5.58 -2.41 -12.89
CA CYS A 101 -5.72 -2.49 -11.43
C CYS A 101 -4.47 -3.09 -10.75
N MET A 102 -3.86 -4.11 -11.34
CA MET A 102 -2.62 -4.71 -10.82
C MET A 102 -1.43 -3.74 -10.89
N ASN A 103 -1.32 -2.97 -11.97
CA ASN A 103 -0.27 -1.96 -12.12
C ASN A 103 -0.47 -0.79 -11.16
N GLU A 104 -1.70 -0.30 -11.01
CA GLU A 104 -2.02 0.75 -10.03
C GLU A 104 -1.71 0.29 -8.60
N LEU A 105 -2.02 -0.97 -8.25
CA LEU A 105 -1.67 -1.53 -6.94
C LEU A 105 -0.15 -1.59 -6.73
N GLN A 106 0.61 -1.92 -7.78
CA GLN A 106 2.07 -1.96 -7.70
C GLN A 106 2.65 -0.56 -7.44
N GLU A 107 2.16 0.47 -8.13
CA GLU A 107 2.59 1.85 -7.89
C GLU A 107 2.16 2.36 -6.51
N PHE A 108 0.96 2.00 -6.06
CA PHE A 108 0.51 2.24 -4.69
C PHE A 108 1.44 1.60 -3.65
N CYS A 109 1.79 0.32 -3.81
CA CYS A 109 2.71 -0.39 -2.90
C CYS A 109 4.08 0.30 -2.82
N LYS A 110 4.67 0.67 -3.97
CA LYS A 110 5.94 1.40 -4.03
C LYS A 110 5.89 2.73 -3.28
N ARG A 111 4.76 3.45 -3.35
CA ARG A 111 4.58 4.71 -2.63
C ARG A 111 4.51 4.52 -1.11
N CYS A 112 3.87 3.45 -0.65
CA CYS A 112 3.75 3.16 0.77
C CYS A 112 5.03 2.56 1.36
N GLU A 113 5.83 1.84 0.58
CA GLU A 113 7.00 1.08 1.04
C GLU A 113 7.96 1.89 1.94
N PRO A 114 8.42 3.11 1.58
CA PRO A 114 9.30 3.89 2.46
C PRO A 114 8.65 4.28 3.79
N VAL A 115 7.32 4.44 3.84
CA VAL A 115 6.61 4.81 5.07
C VAL A 115 6.40 3.59 5.97
N ILE A 116 6.24 2.41 5.37
CA ILE A 116 6.01 1.17 6.09
C ILE A 116 7.31 0.61 6.66
N PHE A 117 8.39 0.57 5.86
CA PHE A 117 9.58 -0.22 6.20
C PHE A 117 10.79 0.58 6.70
N LYS A 118 10.83 1.91 6.51
CA LYS A 118 12.02 2.71 6.87
C LYS A 118 11.98 3.17 8.31
N ASN A 119 12.85 2.62 9.16
CA ASN A 119 13.03 3.02 10.57
C ASN A 119 11.73 2.92 11.40
N VAL A 120 10.95 1.88 11.17
CA VAL A 120 9.66 1.64 11.80
C VAL A 120 9.69 0.28 12.50
N PRO A 121 9.15 0.15 13.72
CA PRO A 121 9.11 -1.14 14.42
C PRO A 121 8.25 -2.17 13.67
N LEU A 122 8.60 -3.45 13.78
CA LEU A 122 7.92 -4.54 13.06
C LEU A 122 6.40 -4.61 13.37
N THR A 123 5.98 -4.21 14.56
CA THR A 123 4.55 -4.11 14.92
C THR A 123 3.81 -3.11 14.03
N THR A 124 4.37 -1.90 13.84
CA THR A 124 3.80 -0.87 12.96
C THR A 124 3.83 -1.29 11.49
N VAL A 125 4.88 -1.99 11.04
CA VAL A 125 4.92 -2.62 9.70
C VAL A 125 3.70 -3.54 9.53
N THR A 126 3.47 -4.41 10.50
CA THR A 126 2.38 -5.39 10.49
C THR A 126 1.01 -4.71 10.46
N ASP A 127 0.80 -3.70 11.29
CA ASP A 127 -0.46 -2.93 11.35
C ASP A 127 -0.75 -2.23 10.01
N CYS A 128 0.27 -1.65 9.38
CA CYS A 128 0.14 -1.03 8.05
C CYS A 128 -0.27 -2.06 6.98
N LEU A 129 0.36 -3.24 6.97
CA LEU A 129 0.04 -4.30 6.02
C LEU A 129 -1.37 -4.86 6.24
N ILE A 130 -1.80 -5.01 7.49
CA ILE A 130 -3.16 -5.41 7.83
C ILE A 130 -4.18 -4.38 7.32
N ALA A 131 -3.91 -3.09 7.51
CA ALA A 131 -4.77 -2.01 7.02
C ALA A 131 -4.96 -2.07 5.49
N ILE A 132 -3.85 -2.16 4.73
CA ILE A 132 -3.92 -2.27 3.26
C ILE A 132 -4.65 -3.55 2.84
N ARG A 133 -4.36 -4.68 3.49
CA ARG A 133 -4.96 -5.98 3.13
C ARG A 133 -6.48 -5.97 3.37
N LYS A 134 -6.93 -5.34 4.46
CA LYS A 134 -8.36 -5.18 4.76
C LYS A 134 -9.07 -4.43 3.63
N GLU A 135 -8.50 -3.32 3.19
CA GLU A 135 -9.07 -2.54 2.08
C GLU A 135 -9.05 -3.33 0.76
N CYS A 136 -7.95 -4.01 0.42
CA CYS A 136 -7.87 -4.87 -0.76
C CYS A 136 -8.92 -6.00 -0.73
N THR A 137 -9.14 -6.61 0.44
CA THR A 137 -10.15 -7.68 0.61
C THR A 137 -11.55 -7.15 0.35
N SER A 138 -11.83 -5.88 0.63
CA SER A 138 -13.13 -5.27 0.36
C SER A 138 -13.47 -5.17 -1.14
N LEU A 139 -12.49 -5.28 -2.04
CA LEU A 139 -12.70 -5.32 -3.49
C LEU A 139 -13.30 -6.65 -3.97
N THR A 140 -13.18 -7.72 -3.16
CA THR A 140 -13.77 -9.02 -3.50
C THR A 140 -15.29 -8.95 -3.65
N ALA A 141 -15.95 -8.01 -2.95
CA ALA A 141 -17.39 -7.75 -3.07
C ALA A 141 -17.82 -7.31 -4.48
N ILE A 142 -16.90 -6.77 -5.29
CA ILE A 142 -17.13 -6.41 -6.70
C ILE A 142 -16.44 -7.36 -7.67
N GLY A 143 -15.96 -8.52 -7.20
CA GLY A 143 -15.31 -9.55 -8.02
C GLY A 143 -13.85 -9.25 -8.38
N LEU A 144 -13.19 -8.31 -7.67
CA LEU A 144 -11.79 -7.97 -7.88
C LEU A 144 -10.96 -8.35 -6.65
N ASP A 145 -10.19 -9.43 -6.71
CA ASP A 145 -9.24 -9.79 -5.65
C ASP A 145 -7.83 -9.33 -6.01
N LEU A 146 -7.28 -8.43 -5.19
CA LEU A 146 -5.93 -7.90 -5.31
C LEU A 146 -5.05 -8.22 -4.09
N SER A 147 -5.59 -8.94 -3.10
CA SER A 147 -4.89 -9.22 -1.84
C SER A 147 -3.61 -10.02 -2.05
N PHE A 148 -3.64 -11.00 -2.94
CA PHE A 148 -2.46 -11.80 -3.30
C PHE A 148 -1.35 -10.96 -3.93
N ARG A 149 -1.73 -10.00 -4.80
CA ARG A 149 -0.78 -9.14 -5.52
C ARG A 149 -0.15 -8.13 -4.56
N MET A 150 -0.92 -7.60 -3.62
CA MET A 150 -0.42 -6.76 -2.53
C MET A 150 0.63 -7.51 -1.70
N MET A 151 0.33 -8.74 -1.25
CA MET A 151 1.29 -9.55 -0.48
C MET A 151 2.55 -9.86 -1.30
N SER A 152 2.39 -10.17 -2.58
CA SER A 152 3.52 -10.40 -3.49
C SER A 152 4.42 -9.18 -3.65
N ASN A 153 3.86 -7.96 -3.69
CA ASN A 153 4.63 -6.74 -3.86
C ASN A 153 5.48 -6.40 -2.63
N PHE A 154 5.04 -6.76 -1.43
CA PHE A 154 5.77 -6.51 -0.17
C PHE A 154 6.60 -7.69 0.32
N HIS A 155 6.58 -8.82 -0.40
CA HIS A 155 7.16 -10.06 0.09
C HIS A 155 8.64 -9.93 0.48
N VAL A 156 9.44 -9.29 -0.39
CA VAL A 156 10.88 -9.11 -0.17
C VAL A 156 11.13 -8.24 1.07
N GLN A 157 10.43 -7.12 1.18
CA GLN A 157 10.57 -6.17 2.28
C GLN A 157 10.12 -6.76 3.61
N ILE A 158 9.09 -7.61 3.62
CA ILE A 158 8.66 -8.34 4.82
C ILE A 158 9.76 -9.29 5.30
N LEU A 159 10.40 -10.03 4.38
CA LEU A 159 11.50 -10.93 4.74
C LEU A 159 12.71 -10.16 5.28
N GLU A 160 13.06 -9.02 4.67
CA GLU A 160 14.12 -8.16 5.14
C GLU A 160 13.82 -7.58 6.53
N ALA A 161 12.61 -7.08 6.76
CA ALA A 161 12.19 -6.56 8.08
C ALA A 161 12.26 -7.63 9.17
N LEU A 162 11.84 -8.86 8.87
CA LEU A 162 11.94 -9.99 9.81
C LEU A 162 13.39 -10.37 10.10
N SER A 163 14.26 -10.35 9.07
CA SER A 163 15.68 -10.62 9.25
C SER A 163 16.35 -9.55 10.12
N ASN A 164 16.04 -8.28 9.89
CA ASN A 164 16.60 -7.17 10.66
C ASN A 164 16.16 -7.23 12.13
N GLU A 165 14.87 -7.45 12.40
CA GLU A 165 14.36 -7.59 13.77
C GLU A 165 15.04 -8.76 14.51
N LYS A 166 15.25 -9.89 13.83
CA LYS A 166 15.98 -11.03 14.40
C LYS A 166 17.41 -10.62 14.81
N GLU A 167 18.15 -9.95 13.93
CA GLU A 167 19.52 -9.51 14.23
C GLU A 167 19.53 -8.48 15.37
N ASP A 168 18.57 -7.55 15.41
CA ASP A 168 18.43 -6.58 16.49
C ASP A 168 18.20 -7.25 17.85
N ILE A 169 17.33 -8.26 17.92
CA ILE A 169 17.11 -9.05 19.14
C ILE A 169 18.40 -9.75 19.57
N ILE A 170 19.13 -10.40 18.64
CA ILE A 170 20.39 -11.08 18.95
C ILE A 170 21.42 -10.09 19.51
N ASN A 171 21.56 -8.92 18.90
CA ASN A 171 22.47 -7.87 19.34
C ASN A 171 22.09 -7.36 20.74
N GLN A 172 20.80 -7.10 20.99
CA GLN A 172 20.31 -6.67 22.31
C GLN A 172 20.55 -7.72 23.40
N CYS A 173 20.30 -9.00 23.11
CA CYS A 173 20.59 -10.10 24.03
C CYS A 173 22.09 -10.20 24.33
N SER A 174 22.94 -10.06 23.31
CA SER A 174 24.40 -10.12 23.45
C SER A 174 24.95 -8.97 24.32
N LEU A 175 24.40 -7.76 24.18
CA LEU A 175 24.75 -6.61 25.02
C LEU A 175 24.23 -6.75 26.45
N SER A 176 23.07 -7.37 26.64
CA SER A 176 22.44 -7.59 27.95
C SER A 176 23.08 -8.75 28.72
N ALA A 177 23.78 -9.64 28.02
CA ALA A 177 24.63 -10.67 28.61
C ALA A 177 25.86 -10.00 29.26
N THR A 178 25.65 -9.36 30.41
CA THR A 178 26.77 -9.00 31.27
C THR A 178 27.48 -10.29 31.67
N PRO A 179 28.81 -10.39 31.56
CA PRO A 179 29.53 -11.54 32.09
C PRO A 179 29.23 -11.57 33.59
N GLU A 180 28.49 -12.59 34.01
CA GLU A 180 28.13 -12.80 35.40
C GLU A 180 29.44 -12.79 36.21
N LYS A 181 29.65 -11.73 37.01
CA LYS A 181 30.83 -11.61 37.89
C LYS A 181 30.62 -12.49 39.11
N TRP A 182 30.28 -13.76 38.88
CA TRP A 182 30.20 -14.75 39.92
C TRP A 182 31.60 -14.88 40.51
N LYS A 183 31.73 -14.49 41.78
CA LYS A 183 32.92 -14.76 42.57
C LYS A 183 32.60 -15.97 43.45
N PRO A 184 33.47 -16.99 43.51
CA PRO A 184 33.32 -18.05 44.49
C PRO A 184 33.29 -17.44 45.89
N LEU A 185 32.37 -17.92 46.73
CA LEU A 185 32.31 -17.53 48.13
C LEU A 185 33.55 -18.10 48.83
N ASP A 186 34.42 -17.22 49.29
CA ASP A 186 35.59 -17.59 50.08
C ASP A 186 35.18 -17.83 51.54
N LEU A 187 34.85 -19.08 51.85
CA LEU A 187 34.43 -19.50 53.19
C LEU A 187 35.57 -19.48 54.21
N GLU A 188 36.83 -19.45 53.76
CA GLU A 188 38.00 -19.41 54.66
C GLU A 188 38.26 -17.98 55.16
N ASN A 189 38.12 -16.98 54.28
CA ASN A 189 38.41 -15.59 54.60
C ASN A 189 37.17 -14.72 54.90
N ASP A 190 35.97 -15.10 54.43
CA ASP A 190 34.73 -14.34 54.65
C ASP A 190 33.53 -15.26 54.95
N PRO A 191 33.52 -15.94 56.10
CA PRO A 191 32.42 -16.81 56.49
C PRO A 191 31.14 -15.99 56.72
N PRO A 192 29.97 -16.45 56.21
CA PRO A 192 28.72 -15.72 56.35
C PRO A 192 28.38 -15.53 57.83
N ARG A 193 28.30 -14.28 58.27
CA ARG A 193 27.84 -13.94 59.62
C ARG A 193 26.38 -14.35 59.74
N LEU A 194 26.12 -15.42 60.49
CA LEU A 194 24.77 -15.78 60.95
C LEU A 194 24.27 -14.68 61.89
N ALA A 195 23.72 -13.61 61.31
CA ALA A 195 23.07 -12.56 62.07
C ALA A 195 21.69 -13.06 62.53
N GLY A 196 21.60 -13.45 63.80
CA GLY A 196 20.38 -13.30 64.61
C GLY A 196 19.21 -14.25 64.34
N MET A 197 19.43 -15.57 64.38
CA MET A 197 18.35 -16.52 64.68
C MET A 197 18.60 -17.18 66.04
N LEU A 198 18.37 -16.43 67.12
CA LEU A 198 17.97 -16.90 68.45
C LEU A 198 17.45 -15.69 69.25
#